data_AF-A0A167U891-F1
#
_entry.id   AF-A0A167U891-F1
#
_cell.length_a   1.000
_cell.length_b   1.000
_cell.length_c   1.000
_cell.angle_alpha   90.00
_cell.angle_beta   90.00
_cell.angle_gamma   90.00
#
_symmetry.space_group_name_H-M   'P 1'
#
loop_
_entity.id
_entity.type
_entity.pdbx_description
1 polymer ?
#
loop_
_entity_poly.entity_id
_entity_poly.type
_entity_poly.pdbx_seq_one_letter_code
_entity_poly.pdbx_strand_id
1 'polypeptide(L)'
;MEYKELLEQPFDFDPTTATPSGNPGGHSGDDNQRLAQMRHMGSAEQRKFFGDMSVEEWESAGNWFSEQFTGIMRRLTAARQSKRHIVDSFELEAAAREAEVRQRSDKIDEKLEKMREDGMKVVGGRS
;
A
#
# COMPACT_ATOMS: atom_id res chain seq x y z
N MET A 1 19.60 -6.92 23.90
CA MET A 1 19.53 -8.16 23.11
C MET A 1 20.71 -8.16 22.18
N GLU A 2 21.54 -9.19 22.30
CA GLU A 2 22.70 -9.43 21.44
C GLU A 2 22.29 -10.19 20.18
N TYR A 3 22.96 -9.96 19.05
CA TYR A 3 22.57 -10.54 17.75
C TYR A 3 22.51 -12.08 17.76
N LYS A 4 23.38 -12.71 18.55
CA LYS A 4 23.40 -14.17 18.70
C LYS A 4 22.11 -14.73 19.31
N GLU A 5 21.47 -13.97 20.19
CA GLU A 5 20.22 -14.37 20.86
C GLU A 5 19.02 -14.33 19.90
N LEU A 6 19.07 -13.45 18.88
CA LEU A 6 18.02 -13.32 17.86
C LEU A 6 18.04 -14.49 16.86
N LEU A 7 19.20 -15.09 16.61
CA LEU A 7 19.36 -16.24 15.71
C LEU A 7 18.79 -17.54 16.28
N GLU A 8 18.78 -17.67 17.61
CA GLU A 8 18.29 -18.86 18.31
C GLU A 8 16.79 -18.76 18.64
N GLN A 9 16.14 -17.63 18.35
CA GLN A 9 14.70 -17.49 18.56
C GLN A 9 13.89 -18.29 17.53
N PRO A 10 12.83 -19.00 17.98
CA PRO A 10 11.86 -19.62 17.07
C PRO A 10 11.23 -18.58 16.15
N PHE A 11 11.00 -18.94 14.89
CA PHE A 11 10.37 -18.05 13.91
C PHE A 11 8.96 -17.59 14.32
N ASP A 12 8.23 -18.45 15.05
CA ASP A 12 6.90 -18.16 15.57
C ASP A 12 6.92 -17.48 16.95
N PHE A 13 8.07 -16.94 17.37
CA PHE A 13 8.17 -16.20 18.62
C PHE A 13 7.32 -14.93 18.54
N ASP A 14 6.20 -14.93 19.25
CA ASP A 14 5.35 -13.76 19.40
C ASP A 14 5.96 -12.85 20.49
N PRO A 15 6.56 -11.71 20.12
CA PRO A 15 7.20 -10.81 21.07
C PRO A 15 6.24 -10.20 22.09
N THR A 16 4.92 -10.32 21.90
CA THR A 16 3.89 -9.88 22.85
C THR A 16 3.65 -10.88 24.00
N THR A 17 4.19 -12.10 23.89
CA THR A 17 4.14 -13.12 24.95
C THR A 17 5.26 -12.99 25.98
N ALA A 18 6.29 -12.19 25.65
CA ALA A 18 7.32 -11.82 26.61
C ALA A 18 6.70 -10.93 27.67
N THR A 19 6.42 -11.49 28.84
CA THR A 19 5.80 -10.84 30.00
C THR A 19 6.26 -9.39 30.16
N PRO A 20 5.40 -8.38 29.97
CA PRO A 20 5.71 -7.03 30.41
C PRO A 20 5.71 -7.06 31.94
N SER A 21 6.90 -6.94 32.52
CA SER A 21 7.08 -6.57 33.93
C SER A 21 6.64 -5.11 34.12
N GLY A 22 5.33 -4.87 34.09
CA GLY A 22 4.69 -3.58 34.30
C GLY A 22 3.83 -3.61 35.55
N ASN A 23 4.28 -2.90 36.59
CA ASN A 23 3.62 -2.77 37.88
C ASN A 23 2.16 -2.27 37.74
N PRO A 24 1.14 -2.90 38.38
CA PRO A 24 -0.26 -2.49 38.25
C PRO A 24 -0.59 -1.37 39.24
N GLY A 25 0.03 -0.19 39.07
CA GLY A 25 -0.15 0.93 39.99
C GLY A 25 -0.11 2.27 39.28
N GLY A 26 -1.29 2.81 38.94
CA GLY A 26 -1.45 4.20 38.51
C GLY A 26 -2.58 4.41 37.50
N HIS A 27 -3.80 4.63 37.99
CA HIS A 27 -4.97 5.03 37.17
C HIS A 27 -4.91 6.53 36.83
N SER A 28 -3.83 6.99 36.18
CA SER A 28 -3.61 8.42 35.91
C SER A 28 -2.84 8.66 34.61
N GLY A 29 -3.32 8.08 33.51
CA GLY A 29 -2.79 8.33 32.17
C GLY A 29 -3.94 8.47 31.17
N ASP A 30 -3.74 9.28 30.13
CA ASP A 30 -4.67 9.48 29.02
C ASP A 30 -5.18 8.13 28.47
N ASP A 31 -6.49 7.89 28.58
CA ASP A 31 -7.12 6.59 28.26
C ASP A 31 -6.80 6.14 26.83
N ASN A 32 -6.66 7.09 25.91
CA ASN A 32 -6.29 6.82 24.52
C ASN A 32 -4.85 6.31 24.37
N GLN A 33 -3.93 6.84 25.16
CA GLN A 33 -2.54 6.38 25.18
C GLN A 33 -2.45 4.96 25.77
N ARG A 34 -3.27 4.67 26.78
CA ARG A 34 -3.39 3.35 27.39
C ARG A 34 -3.97 2.32 26.40
N LEU A 35 -5.02 2.68 25.66
CA LEU A 35 -5.58 1.86 24.56
C LEU A 35 -4.57 1.64 23.43
N ALA A 36 -3.76 2.65 23.10
CA ALA A 36 -2.72 2.50 22.08
C ALA A 36 -1.61 1.52 22.49
N GLN A 37 -1.23 1.50 23.77
CA GLN A 37 -0.22 0.57 24.32
C GLN A 37 -0.67 -0.89 24.26
N MET A 38 -1.98 -1.15 24.31
CA MET A 38 -2.53 -2.51 24.24
C MET A 38 -2.14 -3.28 22.99
N ARG A 39 -1.87 -2.60 21.88
CA ARG A 39 -1.45 -3.26 20.62
C ARG A 39 -0.19 -4.11 20.77
N HIS A 40 0.60 -3.85 21.81
CA HIS A 40 1.85 -4.54 22.09
C HIS A 40 1.75 -5.53 23.27
N MET A 41 0.58 -5.61 23.92
CA MET A 41 0.34 -6.54 25.03
C MET A 41 -0.13 -7.90 24.53
N GLY A 42 0.19 -8.96 25.29
CA GLY A 42 -0.26 -10.31 25.00
C GLY A 42 -1.77 -10.49 25.19
N SER A 43 -2.36 -11.47 24.51
CA SER A 43 -3.83 -11.70 24.50
C SER A 43 -4.45 -11.90 25.90
N ALA A 44 -3.72 -12.49 26.84
CA ALA A 44 -4.17 -12.68 28.22
C ALA A 44 -4.29 -11.34 28.98
N GLU A 45 -3.34 -10.44 28.77
CA GLU A 45 -3.30 -9.14 29.42
C GLU A 45 -4.32 -8.18 28.84
N GLN A 46 -4.52 -8.24 27.51
CA GLN A 46 -5.58 -7.50 26.85
C GLN A 46 -6.96 -7.89 27.41
N ARG A 47 -7.21 -9.19 27.60
CA ARG A 47 -8.47 -9.68 28.17
C ARG A 47 -8.69 -9.17 29.59
N LYS A 48 -7.66 -9.20 30.42
CA LYS A 48 -7.73 -8.67 31.79
C LYS A 48 -8.02 -7.18 31.77
N PHE A 49 -7.31 -6.43 30.94
CA PHE A 49 -7.47 -5.00 30.79
C PHE A 49 -8.91 -4.58 30.42
N PHE A 50 -9.51 -5.23 29.41
CA PHE A 50 -10.89 -4.96 29.01
C PHE A 50 -11.92 -5.47 30.03
N GLY A 51 -11.59 -6.55 30.74
CA GLY A 51 -12.43 -7.08 31.82
C GLY A 51 -12.51 -6.15 33.04
N ASP A 52 -11.44 -5.40 33.31
CA ASP A 52 -11.34 -4.49 34.45
C ASP A 52 -11.94 -3.09 34.17
N MET A 53 -12.43 -2.82 32.96
CA MET A 53 -13.05 -1.53 32.60
C MET A 53 -14.47 -1.38 33.12
N SER A 54 -14.80 -0.16 33.54
CA SER A 54 -16.16 0.31 33.73
C SER A 54 -16.91 0.50 32.40
N VAL A 55 -18.24 0.63 32.48
CA VAL A 55 -19.08 0.87 31.30
C VAL A 55 -18.74 2.17 30.58
N GLU A 56 -18.39 3.22 31.33
CA GLU A 56 -17.99 4.53 30.78
C GLU A 56 -16.66 4.44 30.02
N GLU A 57 -15.68 3.71 30.56
CA GLU A 57 -14.41 3.42 29.88
C GLU A 57 -14.62 2.59 28.60
N TRP A 58 -15.55 1.65 28.63
CA TRP A 58 -15.93 0.85 27.45
C TRP A 58 -16.53 1.69 26.32
N GLU A 59 -17.39 2.66 26.65
CA GLU A 59 -17.97 3.58 25.66
C GLU A 59 -16.89 4.48 25.04
N SER A 60 -16.01 5.03 25.88
CA SER A 60 -14.86 5.83 25.43
C SER A 60 -13.91 5.03 24.53
N ALA A 61 -13.58 3.79 24.92
CA ALA A 61 -12.78 2.89 24.12
C ALA A 61 -13.44 2.55 22.78
N GLY A 62 -14.76 2.35 22.76
CA GLY A 62 -15.54 2.11 21.53
C GLY A 62 -15.46 3.28 20.55
N ASN A 63 -15.55 4.52 21.05
CA ASN A 63 -15.36 5.73 20.24
C ASN A 63 -13.95 5.78 19.66
N TRP A 64 -12.93 5.53 20.49
CA TRP A 64 -11.54 5.49 20.03
C TRP A 64 -11.31 4.44 18.94
N PHE A 65 -11.83 3.22 19.09
CA PHE A 65 -11.73 2.17 18.06
C PHE A 65 -12.38 2.60 16.74
N SER A 66 -13.55 3.24 16.82
CA SER A 66 -14.28 3.74 15.66
C SER A 66 -13.48 4.79 14.89
N GLU A 67 -12.81 5.70 15.60
CA GLU A 67 -11.91 6.69 15.01
C GLU A 67 -10.70 6.04 14.33
N GLN A 68 -10.03 5.09 15.01
CA GLN A 68 -8.89 4.37 14.43
C GLN A 68 -9.28 3.61 13.17
N PHE A 69 -10.41 2.89 13.22
CA PHE A 69 -10.94 2.15 12.06
C PHE A 69 -11.27 3.09 10.90
N THR A 70 -11.93 4.21 11.19
CA THR A 70 -12.24 5.24 10.19
C THR A 70 -10.97 5.81 9.55
N GLY A 71 -9.94 6.07 10.35
CA GLY A 71 -8.63 6.50 9.87
C GLY A 71 -7.99 5.49 8.92
N ILE A 72 -8.05 4.20 9.23
CA ILE A 72 -7.57 3.12 8.35
C ILE A 72 -8.33 3.11 7.03
N MET A 73 -9.67 3.17 7.07
CA MET A 73 -10.52 3.14 5.88
C MET A 73 -10.31 4.36 4.97
N ARG A 74 -10.05 5.54 5.55
CA ARG A 74 -9.66 6.73 4.80
C ARG A 74 -8.33 6.54 4.07
N ARG A 75 -7.31 6.03 4.75
CA ARG A 75 -6.00 5.74 4.12
C ARG A 75 -6.12 4.71 2.99
N LEU A 76 -6.89 3.64 3.20
CA LEU A 76 -7.14 2.64 2.17
C LEU A 76 -7.84 3.23 0.93
N THR A 77 -8.80 4.12 1.15
CA THR A 77 -9.53 4.79 0.06
C THR A 77 -8.61 5.74 -0.71
N ALA A 78 -7.81 6.54 -0.01
CA ALA A 78 -6.82 7.42 -0.63
C ALA A 78 -5.78 6.62 -1.45
N ALA A 79 -5.28 5.51 -0.93
CA ALA A 79 -4.35 4.64 -1.64
C ALA A 79 -4.96 4.06 -2.93
N ARG A 80 -6.23 3.63 -2.89
CA ARG A 80 -6.95 3.15 -4.10
C ARG A 80 -7.11 4.24 -5.15
N GLN A 81 -7.47 5.46 -4.73
CA GLN A 81 -7.61 6.60 -5.63
C GLN A 81 -6.27 6.99 -6.26
N SER A 82 -5.21 7.05 -5.46
CA SER A 82 -3.86 7.33 -5.95
C SER A 82 -3.39 6.28 -6.97
N LYS A 83 -3.60 4.98 -6.67
CA LYS A 83 -3.31 3.90 -7.63
C LYS A 83 -4.04 4.12 -8.96
N ARG A 84 -5.34 4.46 -8.92
CA ARG A 84 -6.12 4.69 -10.13
C ARG A 84 -5.58 5.86 -10.93
N HIS A 85 -5.28 6.99 -10.29
CA HIS A 85 -4.71 8.15 -10.97
C HIS A 85 -3.37 7.85 -11.64
N ILE A 86 -2.51 7.06 -10.98
CA ILE A 86 -1.25 6.61 -11.57
C ILE A 86 -1.53 5.76 -12.82
N VAL A 87 -2.43 4.78 -12.74
CA VAL A 87 -2.80 3.95 -13.91
C VAL A 87 -3.34 4.80 -15.05
N ASP A 88 -4.28 5.72 -14.77
CA ASP A 88 -4.86 6.61 -15.77
C ASP A 88 -3.77 7.45 -16.48
N SER A 89 -2.76 7.91 -15.73
CA SER A 89 -1.62 8.66 -16.29
C SER A 89 -0.74 7.80 -17.20
N PHE A 90 -0.52 6.53 -16.85
CA PHE A 90 0.23 5.59 -17.67
C PHE A 90 -0.53 5.22 -18.94
N GLU A 91 -1.84 5.02 -18.86
CA GLU A 91 -2.68 4.74 -20.03
C GLU A 91 -2.66 5.90 -21.02
N LEU A 92 -2.73 7.14 -20.51
CA LEU A 92 -2.65 8.34 -21.34
C LEU A 92 -1.29 8.48 -22.03
N GLU A 93 -0.20 8.24 -21.29
CA GLU A 93 1.15 8.26 -21.85
C GLU A 93 1.34 7.16 -22.90
N ALA A 94 0.86 5.94 -22.62
CA ALA A 94 0.92 4.83 -23.55
C ALA A 94 0.16 5.14 -24.85
N ALA A 95 -1.03 5.72 -24.75
CA ALA A 95 -1.81 6.13 -25.92
C ALA A 95 -1.10 7.21 -26.75
N ALA A 96 -0.49 8.21 -26.10
CA ALA A 96 0.27 9.24 -26.80
C ALA A 96 1.48 8.65 -27.55
N ARG A 97 2.23 7.76 -26.90
CA ARG A 97 3.38 7.09 -27.53
C ARG A 97 2.94 6.18 -28.67
N GLU A 98 1.85 5.44 -28.52
CA GLU A 98 1.29 4.60 -29.57
C GLU A 98 0.92 5.43 -30.81
N ALA A 99 0.27 6.58 -30.61
CA ALA A 99 -0.08 7.49 -31.70
C ALA A 99 1.16 8.02 -32.44
N GLU A 100 2.22 8.39 -31.72
CA GLU A 100 3.49 8.81 -32.33
C GLU A 100 4.15 7.70 -33.14
N VAL A 101 4.19 6.48 -32.59
CA VAL A 101 4.77 5.32 -33.26
C VAL A 101 3.98 4.99 -34.53
N ARG A 102 2.64 4.97 -34.46
CA ARG A 102 1.79 4.74 -35.63
C ARG A 102 2.03 5.80 -36.71
N GLN A 103 2.05 7.09 -36.35
CA GLN A 103 2.31 8.15 -37.32
C GLN A 103 3.68 8.00 -38.00
N ARG A 104 4.71 7.57 -37.27
CA ARG A 104 6.04 7.31 -37.84
C ARG A 104 6.04 6.08 -38.75
N SER A 105 5.36 5.01 -38.34
CA SER A 105 5.20 3.80 -39.16
C SER A 105 4.51 4.13 -40.48
N ASP A 106 3.38 4.83 -40.43
CA ASP A 106 2.61 5.21 -41.62
C ASP A 106 3.47 6.02 -42.62
N LYS A 107 4.30 6.94 -42.12
CA LYS A 107 5.23 7.72 -42.96
C LYS A 107 6.33 6.86 -43.58
N ILE A 108 6.82 5.85 -42.85
CA ILE A 108 7.81 4.91 -43.37
C ILE A 108 7.17 4.07 -44.47
N ASP A 109 5.97 3.56 -44.23
CA ASP A 109 5.22 2.75 -45.19
C ASP A 109 4.93 3.54 -46.47
N GLU A 110 4.48 4.79 -46.34
CA GLU A 110 4.28 5.70 -47.49
C GLU A 110 5.59 5.91 -48.28
N LYS A 111 6.72 6.07 -47.58
CA LYS A 111 8.03 6.26 -48.23
C LYS A 111 8.49 4.99 -48.94
N LEU A 112 8.28 3.82 -48.34
CA LEU A 112 8.60 2.52 -48.95
C LEU A 112 7.74 2.28 -50.19
N GLU A 113 6.46 2.64 -50.13
CA GLU A 113 5.54 2.56 -51.27
C GLU A 113 6.02 3.40 -52.46
N LYS A 114 6.33 4.68 -52.22
CA LYS A 114 6.88 5.57 -53.26
C LYS A 114 8.19 5.04 -53.85
N MET A 115 9.09 4.56 -52.99
CA MET A 115 10.36 3.98 -53.45
C MET A 115 10.14 2.74 -54.33
N ARG A 116 9.14 1.91 -54.01
CA ARG A 116 8.76 0.75 -54.83
C ARG A 116 8.23 1.19 -56.19
N GLU A 117 7.33 2.16 -56.23
CA GLU A 117 6.77 2.71 -57.47
C GLU A 117 7.86 3.32 -58.36
N ASP A 118 8.76 4.12 -57.78
CA ASP A 118 9.86 4.76 -58.49
C ASP A 118 10.85 3.71 -59.02
N GLY A 119 11.14 2.66 -58.24
CA GLY A 119 11.94 1.52 -58.68
C GLY A 119 11.34 0.79 -59.89
N MET A 120 10.02 0.56 -59.90
CA MET A 120 9.33 -0.05 -61.04
C MET A 120 9.40 0.83 -62.29
N LYS A 121 9.26 2.16 -62.16
CA LYS A 121 9.40 3.09 -63.30
C LYS A 121 10.80 3.07 -63.90
N VAL A 122 11.84 3.02 -63.06
CA VAL A 122 13.24 2.98 -63.51
C VAL A 122 13.57 1.68 -64.24
N VAL A 123 13.02 0.54 -63.80
CA VAL A 123 13.23 -0.76 -64.45
C VAL A 123 12.36 -0.91 -65.70
N GLY A 124 11.12 -0.41 -65.70
CA GLY A 124 10.21 -0.46 -66.85
C GLY A 124 10.51 0.56 -67.96
N GLY A 125 11.21 1.65 -67.65
CA GLY A 125 11.65 2.67 -68.62
C GLY A 125 12.91 2.31 -69.40
N ARG A 126 13.46 1.10 -69.19
CA ARG A 126 14.59 0.54 -69.94
C ARG A 126 14.09 -0.65 -70.76
N SER A 127 13.32 -0.37 -71.80
CA SER A 127 12.96 -1.28 -72.90
C SER A 127 12.66 -0.45 -74.14
#